data_AF-A5AQ90-F1
#
_entry.id   AF-A5AQ90-F1
#
_cell.length_a   1.000
_cell.length_b   1.000
_cell.length_c   1.000
_cell.angle_alpha   90.00
_cell.angle_beta   90.00
_cell.angle_gamma   90.00
#
_symmetry.space_group_name_H-M   'P 1'
#
loop_
_entity.id
_entity.type
_entity.pdbx_description
1 polymer ?
#
loop_
_entity_poly.entity_id
_entity_poly.type
_entity_poly.pdbx_seq_one_letter_code
_entity_poly.pdbx_strand_id
1 'polypeptide(L)'
;MLTLSTERFQKIQREAPVEFQNYLVQVTKYQAAQNCKTWIVGKWITPRQQNWAPSGAHFHQFVVPPILPFRRDCTYGDLAALKLPEDVQGLGSCEYTMERGVVHACHAGGVVHVLEGWTHHEVGALDVDRIDVVWKAALKHGLKPVNEAMEQNPQ
;
A
#
# COMPACT_ATOMS: atom_id res chain seq x y z
N MET A 1 2.01 15.08 -6.54
CA MET A 1 0.90 14.75 -5.63
C MET A 1 -0.40 15.37 -6.12
N LEU A 2 -1.44 14.56 -6.36
CA LEU A 2 -2.76 15.04 -6.73
C LEU A 2 -3.54 15.52 -5.49
N THR A 3 -3.76 16.82 -5.36
CA THR A 3 -4.57 17.41 -4.27
C THR A 3 -5.05 18.82 -4.64
N LEU A 4 -6.29 19.14 -4.29
CA LEU A 4 -6.83 20.51 -4.42
C LEU A 4 -6.41 21.41 -3.25
N SER A 5 -6.02 20.83 -2.12
CA SER A 5 -5.56 21.59 -0.96
C SER A 5 -4.07 21.89 -1.08
N THR A 6 -3.74 23.16 -1.31
CA THR A 6 -2.37 23.67 -1.29
C THR A 6 -1.74 23.57 0.10
N GLU A 7 -2.53 23.82 1.14
CA GLU A 7 -2.08 23.67 2.54
C GLU A 7 -1.61 22.24 2.83
N ARG A 8 -2.42 21.24 2.45
CA ARG A 8 -2.07 19.82 2.61
C ARG A 8 -0.79 19.48 1.85
N PHE A 9 -0.66 19.97 0.61
CA PHE A 9 0.55 19.76 -0.19
C PHE A 9 1.78 20.36 0.49
N GLN A 10 1.72 21.62 0.93
CA GLN A 10 2.82 22.31 1.59
C GLN A 10 3.19 21.68 2.93
N LYS A 11 2.23 21.10 3.66
CA LYS A 11 2.52 20.35 4.89
C LYS A 11 3.39 19.13 4.59
N ILE A 12 2.97 18.29 3.63
CA ILE A 12 3.70 17.08 3.24
C ILE A 12 5.05 17.42 2.61
N GLN A 13 5.12 18.45 1.76
CA GLN A 13 6.38 18.86 1.15
C GLN A 13 7.41 19.27 2.21
N ARG A 14 6.99 19.92 3.30
CA ARG A 14 7.88 20.33 4.41
C ARG A 14 8.37 19.18 5.29
N GLU A 15 7.77 18.00 5.19
CA GLU A 15 8.28 16.79 5.87
C GLU A 15 9.58 16.28 5.24
N ALA A 16 9.83 16.62 3.97
CA ALA A 16 11.07 16.28 3.27
C ALA A 16 12.19 17.30 3.56
N PRO A 17 13.46 16.86 3.63
CA PRO A 17 14.63 17.76 3.62
C PRO A 17 14.58 18.75 2.47
N VAL A 18 15.07 19.97 2.70
CA VAL A 18 14.94 21.13 1.78
C VAL A 18 15.42 20.79 0.36
N GLU A 19 16.51 20.05 0.24
CA GLU A 19 17.11 19.59 -1.00
C GLU A 19 16.20 18.64 -1.81
N PHE A 20 15.26 17.96 -1.17
CA PHE A 20 14.35 17.01 -1.81
C PHE A 20 12.95 17.58 -2.06
N GLN A 21 12.60 18.74 -1.50
CA GLN A 21 11.25 19.32 -1.59
C GLN A 21 10.80 19.57 -3.04
N ASN A 22 11.75 19.89 -3.93
CA ASN A 22 11.47 20.15 -5.35
C ASN A 22 11.08 18.90 -6.15
N TYR A 23 11.32 17.69 -5.63
CA TYR A 23 10.88 16.45 -6.28
C TYR A 23 9.39 16.18 -6.11
N LEU A 24 8.74 16.81 -5.12
CA LEU A 24 7.31 16.69 -4.91
C LEU A 24 6.58 17.91 -5.47
N VAL A 25 5.85 17.73 -6.58
CA VAL A 25 5.05 18.81 -7.20
C VAL A 25 3.56 18.64 -6.94
N GLN A 26 2.83 19.74 -6.75
CA GLN A 26 1.38 19.72 -6.64
C GLN A 26 0.74 19.64 -8.03
N VAL A 27 -0.26 18.77 -8.18
CA VAL A 27 -1.14 18.75 -9.35
C VAL A 27 -2.59 18.70 -8.89
N THR A 28 -3.50 19.26 -9.67
CA THR A 28 -4.95 19.32 -9.35
C THR A 28 -5.80 18.47 -10.29
N LYS A 29 -5.18 17.90 -11.32
CA LYS A 29 -5.82 17.16 -12.41
C LYS A 29 -4.99 15.94 -12.80
N TYR A 30 -5.65 14.83 -13.12
CA TYR A 30 -5.00 13.56 -13.51
C TYR A 30 -4.17 13.68 -14.80
N GLN A 31 -4.58 14.58 -15.70
CA GLN A 31 -3.91 14.94 -16.95
C GLN A 31 -2.42 15.24 -16.77
N ALA A 32 -2.05 15.84 -15.62
CA ALA A 32 -0.67 16.18 -15.34
C ALA A 32 0.25 14.95 -15.24
N ALA A 33 -0.32 13.76 -14.99
CA ALA A 33 0.42 12.50 -14.91
C ALA A 33 0.42 11.71 -16.24
N GLN A 34 0.06 12.33 -17.37
CA GLN A 34 -0.06 11.64 -18.66
C GLN A 34 1.22 11.00 -19.19
N ASN A 35 2.37 11.44 -18.68
CA ASN A 35 3.68 10.88 -19.03
C ASN A 35 4.29 10.03 -17.90
N CYS A 36 3.57 9.84 -16.79
CA CYS A 36 4.04 9.06 -15.65
C CYS A 36 3.70 7.58 -15.86
N LYS A 37 4.73 6.72 -15.88
CA LYS A 37 4.53 5.26 -15.97
C LYS A 37 4.20 4.62 -14.63
N THR A 38 4.52 5.28 -13.52
CA THR A 38 4.28 4.76 -12.17
C THR A 38 3.19 5.58 -11.50
N TRP A 39 2.10 4.92 -11.12
CA TRP A 39 0.93 5.54 -10.49
C TRP A 39 0.74 4.98 -9.09
N ILE A 40 0.92 5.83 -8.07
CA ILE A 40 0.68 5.46 -6.67
C ILE A 40 -0.72 5.93 -6.28
N VAL A 41 -1.61 4.99 -5.98
CA VAL A 41 -3.05 5.21 -5.86
C VAL A 41 -3.56 4.82 -4.46
N GLY A 42 -3.81 5.83 -3.63
CA GLY A 42 -4.40 5.68 -2.29
C GLY A 42 -5.88 5.99 -2.19
N LYS A 43 -6.57 6.20 -3.32
CA LYS A 43 -8.00 6.48 -3.40
C LYS A 43 -8.58 5.81 -4.62
N TRP A 44 -9.83 5.39 -4.53
CA TRP A 44 -10.54 4.82 -5.68
C TRP A 44 -10.61 5.82 -6.85
N ILE A 45 -10.27 5.35 -8.06
CA ILE A 45 -10.29 6.13 -9.31
C ILE A 45 -11.13 5.44 -10.38
N THR A 46 -11.83 6.23 -11.18
CA THR A 46 -12.73 5.73 -12.24
C THR A 46 -11.95 5.27 -13.48
N PRO A 47 -12.55 4.44 -14.36
CA PRO A 47 -11.99 4.11 -15.67
C PRO A 47 -11.55 5.33 -16.49
N ARG A 48 -12.36 6.40 -16.48
CA ARG A 48 -12.03 7.66 -17.18
C ARG A 48 -10.79 8.34 -16.59
N GLN A 49 -10.56 8.24 -15.28
CA GLN A 49 -9.37 8.79 -14.65
C GLN A 49 -8.12 7.96 -14.99
N GLN A 50 -8.26 6.63 -15.05
CA GLN A 50 -7.19 5.73 -15.48
C GLN A 50 -6.77 5.94 -16.94
N ASN A 51 -7.66 6.45 -17.81
CA ASN A 51 -7.32 6.79 -19.20
C ASN A 51 -6.25 7.88 -19.33
N TRP A 52 -5.97 8.64 -18.26
CA TRP A 52 -4.86 9.59 -18.27
C TRP A 52 -3.50 8.92 -18.12
N ALA A 53 -3.42 7.67 -17.64
CA ALA A 53 -2.14 6.97 -17.59
C ALA A 53 -1.66 6.60 -19.00
N PRO A 54 -0.36 6.76 -19.32
CA PRO A 54 0.19 6.31 -20.60
C PRO A 54 0.11 4.79 -20.72
N SER A 55 0.03 4.26 -21.95
CA SER A 55 0.15 2.82 -22.22
C SER A 55 1.39 2.25 -21.52
N GLY A 56 1.30 1.06 -20.92
CA GLY A 56 2.38 0.44 -20.17
C GLY A 56 2.63 1.03 -18.78
N ALA A 57 1.70 1.83 -18.25
CA ALA A 57 1.78 2.28 -16.86
C ALA A 57 1.52 1.12 -15.87
N HIS A 58 2.09 1.24 -14.68
CA HIS A 58 1.85 0.37 -13.54
C HIS A 58 1.17 1.14 -12.42
N PHE A 59 0.08 0.58 -11.88
CA PHE A 59 -0.67 1.13 -10.76
C PHE A 59 -0.29 0.40 -9.45
N HIS A 60 0.50 1.05 -8.60
CA HIS A 60 0.69 0.66 -7.21
C HIS A 60 -0.50 1.16 -6.39
N GLN A 61 -1.36 0.24 -5.94
CA GLN A 61 -2.57 0.57 -5.22
C GLN A 61 -2.46 0.12 -3.76
N PHE A 62 -3.00 0.93 -2.85
CA PHE A 62 -3.16 0.59 -1.44
C PHE A 62 -4.54 0.99 -0.90
N VAL A 63 -5.50 1.13 -1.80
CA VAL A 63 -6.92 1.35 -1.47
C VAL A 63 -7.63 0.00 -1.40
N VAL A 64 -8.49 -0.18 -0.39
CA VAL A 64 -9.32 -1.39 -0.21
C VAL A 64 -10.80 -0.98 -0.37
N PRO A 65 -11.59 -1.65 -1.24
CA PRO A 65 -11.19 -2.66 -2.23
C PRO A 65 -10.30 -2.08 -3.34
N PRO A 66 -9.57 -2.92 -4.10
CA PRO A 66 -8.66 -2.46 -5.17
C PRO A 66 -9.43 -1.73 -6.28
N ILE A 67 -8.72 -0.92 -7.07
CA ILE A 67 -9.33 -0.25 -8.22
C ILE A 67 -9.62 -1.26 -9.33
N LEU A 68 -10.68 -1.00 -10.11
CA LEU A 68 -11.03 -1.86 -11.25
C LEU A 68 -9.91 -1.81 -12.31
N PRO A 69 -9.30 -2.95 -12.70
CA PRO A 69 -8.24 -2.99 -13.71
C PRO A 69 -8.82 -2.82 -15.12
N PHE A 70 -9.13 -1.58 -15.50
CA PHE A 70 -9.81 -1.26 -16.75
C PHE A 70 -8.89 -1.21 -17.98
N ARG A 71 -7.64 -0.79 -17.80
CA ARG A 71 -6.66 -0.60 -18.89
C ARG A 71 -5.90 -1.89 -19.17
N ARG A 72 -6.22 -2.54 -20.30
CA ARG A 72 -5.57 -3.80 -20.74
C ARG A 72 -4.09 -3.64 -21.10
N ASP A 73 -3.70 -2.43 -21.48
CA ASP A 73 -2.33 -2.04 -21.82
C ASP A 73 -1.54 -1.56 -20.60
N CYS A 74 -2.08 -1.67 -19.38
CA CYS A 74 -1.44 -1.29 -18.13
C CYS A 74 -1.42 -2.48 -17.16
N THR A 75 -0.64 -2.36 -16.09
CA THR A 75 -0.56 -3.38 -15.03
C THR A 75 -0.98 -2.81 -13.69
N TYR A 76 -1.46 -3.67 -12.80
CA TYR A 76 -2.00 -3.29 -11.49
C TYR A 76 -1.34 -4.17 -10.43
N GLY A 77 -0.76 -3.56 -9.41
CA GLY A 77 -0.18 -4.29 -8.28
C GLY A 77 -1.27 -4.83 -7.37
N ASP A 78 -1.04 -6.00 -6.78
CA ASP A 78 -1.92 -6.55 -5.76
C ASP A 78 -1.87 -5.72 -4.47
N LEU A 79 -2.96 -5.75 -3.71
CA LEU A 79 -2.94 -5.18 -2.37
C LEU A 79 -2.10 -6.06 -1.46
N ALA A 80 -1.28 -5.42 -0.62
CA ALA A 80 -0.47 -6.14 0.36
C ALA A 80 -1.36 -7.00 1.26
N ALA A 81 -0.98 -8.26 1.41
CA ALA A 81 -1.71 -9.27 2.17
C ALA A 81 -0.75 -10.31 2.74
N LEU A 82 -1.18 -10.95 3.83
CA LEU A 82 -0.45 -12.00 4.50
C LEU A 82 -1.35 -13.22 4.74
N LYS A 83 -0.76 -14.40 4.60
CA LYS A 83 -1.30 -15.68 5.08
C LYS A 83 -1.16 -15.72 6.60
N LEU A 84 -2.24 -16.09 7.27
CA LEU A 84 -2.27 -16.41 8.70
C LEU A 84 -1.70 -17.82 8.94
N PRO A 85 -1.25 -18.14 10.16
CA PRO A 85 -0.96 -19.52 10.56
C PRO A 85 -2.18 -20.45 10.36
N GLU A 86 -1.92 -21.72 10.03
CA GLU A 86 -2.96 -22.68 9.65
C GLU A 86 -3.96 -23.01 10.78
N ASP A 87 -3.54 -22.86 12.03
CA ASP A 87 -4.34 -23.13 13.22
C ASP A 87 -5.21 -21.94 13.68
N VAL A 88 -5.09 -20.78 13.02
CA VAL A 88 -5.88 -19.59 13.35
C VAL A 88 -7.36 -19.81 13.05
N GLN A 89 -8.19 -19.51 14.05
CA GLN A 89 -9.65 -19.56 13.97
C GLN A 89 -10.27 -18.22 14.37
N GLY A 90 -11.53 -18.00 13.98
CA GLY A 90 -12.30 -16.82 14.41
C GLY A 90 -12.00 -15.52 13.67
N LEU A 91 -11.06 -15.49 12.72
CA LEU A 91 -10.73 -14.31 11.90
C LEU A 91 -11.37 -14.31 10.50
N GLY A 92 -12.38 -15.16 10.26
CA GLY A 92 -13.00 -15.29 8.94
C GLY A 92 -13.66 -14.00 8.41
N SER A 93 -14.15 -13.11 9.29
CA SER A 93 -14.66 -11.80 8.88
C SER A 93 -13.56 -10.83 8.43
N CYS A 94 -12.33 -11.00 8.94
CA CYS A 94 -11.17 -10.18 8.58
C CYS A 94 -10.58 -10.54 7.22
N GLU A 95 -10.95 -11.69 6.64
CA GLU A 95 -10.54 -12.09 5.30
C GLU A 95 -11.20 -11.20 4.23
N TYR A 96 -12.40 -10.67 4.50
CA TYR A 96 -13.15 -9.78 3.61
C TYR A 96 -13.34 -10.36 2.20
N THR A 97 -12.54 -9.95 1.22
CA THR A 97 -12.55 -10.43 -0.17
C THR A 97 -11.41 -11.40 -0.47
N MET A 98 -10.57 -11.71 0.51
CA MET A 98 -9.43 -12.60 0.38
C MET A 98 -9.85 -14.06 0.53
N GLU A 99 -8.96 -14.97 0.12
CA GLU A 99 -9.14 -16.40 0.35
C GLU A 99 -9.03 -16.78 1.84
N ARG A 100 -9.50 -17.98 2.18
CA ARG A 100 -9.46 -18.48 3.56
C ARG A 100 -8.03 -18.48 4.09
N GLY A 101 -7.84 -17.94 5.30
CA GLY A 101 -6.52 -17.84 5.92
C GLY A 101 -5.66 -16.71 5.38
N VAL A 102 -6.17 -15.82 4.54
CA VAL A 102 -5.46 -14.63 4.06
C VAL A 102 -6.17 -13.37 4.49
N VAL A 103 -5.41 -12.40 4.98
CA VAL A 103 -5.93 -11.08 5.34
C VAL A 103 -5.10 -9.98 4.70
N HIS A 104 -5.70 -8.82 4.45
CA HIS A 104 -4.96 -7.64 4.04
C HIS A 104 -3.91 -7.25 5.10
N ALA A 105 -2.80 -6.66 4.64
CA ALA A 105 -1.68 -6.29 5.51
C ALA A 105 -2.09 -5.32 6.63
N CYS A 106 -3.12 -4.49 6.42
CA CYS A 106 -3.66 -3.63 7.47
C CYS A 106 -4.30 -4.43 8.63
N HIS A 107 -5.02 -5.52 8.34
CA HIS A 107 -5.60 -6.40 9.37
C HIS A 107 -4.50 -7.22 10.05
N ALA A 108 -3.57 -7.77 9.27
CA ALA A 108 -2.39 -8.45 9.82
C ALA A 108 -1.59 -7.56 10.75
N GLY A 109 -1.37 -6.29 10.39
CA GLY A 109 -0.69 -5.30 11.22
C GLY A 109 -1.38 -5.10 12.57
N GLY A 110 -2.72 -5.02 12.59
CA GLY A 110 -3.49 -4.95 13.83
C GLY A 110 -3.31 -6.20 14.71
N VAL A 111 -3.31 -7.39 14.11
CA VAL A 111 -3.06 -8.65 14.83
C VAL A 111 -1.65 -8.65 15.45
N VAL A 112 -0.63 -8.33 14.66
CA VAL A 112 0.77 -8.27 15.13
C VAL A 112 0.92 -7.24 16.25
N HIS A 113 0.27 -6.09 16.14
CA HIS A 113 0.30 -5.05 17.15
C HIS A 113 -0.24 -5.54 18.50
N VAL A 114 -1.35 -6.29 18.50
CA VAL A 114 -1.93 -6.90 19.71
C VAL A 114 -1.02 -7.98 20.27
N LEU A 115 -0.47 -8.86 19.42
CA LEU A 115 0.38 -9.97 19.84
C LEU A 115 1.71 -9.52 20.44
N GLU A 116 2.28 -8.42 19.95
CA GLU A 116 3.52 -7.83 20.51
C GLU A 116 3.25 -6.92 21.71
N GLY A 117 1.98 -6.70 22.10
CA GLY A 117 1.62 -5.87 23.24
C GLY A 117 2.02 -4.40 23.07
N TRP A 118 2.08 -3.92 21.83
CA TRP A 118 2.46 -2.54 21.56
C TRP A 118 1.37 -1.55 22.00
N THR A 119 1.79 -0.40 22.51
CA THR A 119 0.90 0.61 23.12
C THR A 119 0.84 1.93 22.37
N HIS A 120 1.60 2.05 21.27
CA HIS A 120 1.57 3.22 20.41
C HIS A 120 0.35 3.15 19.47
N HIS A 121 0.02 4.26 18.82
CA HIS A 121 -1.08 4.30 17.87
C HIS A 121 -0.70 3.62 16.56
N GLU A 122 -1.57 2.72 16.10
CA GLU A 122 -1.49 2.00 14.83
C GLU A 122 -1.98 2.83 13.63
N VAL A 123 -2.70 3.93 13.90
CA VAL A 123 -3.22 4.86 12.89
C VAL A 123 -2.50 6.20 12.98
N GLY A 124 -1.91 6.64 11.88
CA GLY A 124 -1.23 7.93 11.83
C GLY A 124 -0.20 8.00 10.71
N ALA A 125 0.78 8.90 10.88
CA ALA A 125 1.96 8.91 10.04
C ALA A 125 2.72 7.58 10.21
N LEU A 126 3.20 7.03 9.09
CA LEU A 126 4.01 5.82 9.09
C LEU A 126 5.36 6.12 9.75
N ASP A 127 5.70 5.36 10.78
CA ASP A 127 7.06 5.32 11.32
C ASP A 127 7.92 4.39 10.45
N VAL A 128 8.74 4.99 9.59
CA VAL A 128 9.56 4.27 8.60
C VAL A 128 10.62 3.39 9.26
N ASP A 129 11.09 3.77 10.46
CA ASP A 129 12.12 3.01 11.19
C ASP A 129 11.56 1.72 11.81
N ARG A 130 10.23 1.62 11.90
CA ARG A 130 9.53 0.43 12.41
C ARG A 130 9.15 -0.59 11.36
N ILE A 131 9.34 -0.31 10.06
CA ILE A 131 8.93 -1.23 8.98
C ILE A 131 9.54 -2.62 9.19
N ASP A 132 10.87 -2.69 9.38
CA ASP A 132 11.56 -3.97 9.57
C ASP A 132 11.22 -4.65 10.90
N VAL A 133 10.96 -3.85 11.95
CA VAL A 133 10.57 -4.36 13.27
C VAL A 133 9.21 -5.05 13.17
N VAL A 134 8.24 -4.40 12.54
CA VAL A 134 6.90 -4.94 12.33
C VAL A 134 6.93 -6.15 11.42
N TRP A 135 7.72 -6.11 10.35
CA TRP A 135 7.88 -7.24 9.44
C TRP A 135 8.44 -8.48 10.14
N LYS A 136 9.52 -8.33 10.91
CA LYS A 136 10.13 -9.44 11.68
C LYS A 136 9.15 -9.99 12.72
N ALA A 137 8.37 -9.15 13.39
CA ALA A 137 7.34 -9.58 14.31
C ALA A 137 6.23 -10.38 13.61
N ALA A 138 5.79 -9.94 12.43
CA ALA A 138 4.80 -10.68 11.64
C ALA A 138 5.29 -12.10 11.30
N LEU A 139 6.53 -12.22 10.82
CA LEU A 139 7.15 -13.52 10.51
C LEU A 139 7.31 -14.39 11.76
N LYS A 140 7.72 -13.82 12.90
CA LYS A 140 7.83 -14.51 14.20
C LYS A 140 6.49 -15.11 14.64
N HIS A 141 5.37 -14.43 14.38
CA HIS A 141 4.01 -14.92 14.65
C HIS A 141 3.46 -15.85 13.55
N GLY A 142 4.30 -16.26 12.60
CA GLY A 142 3.95 -17.23 11.56
C GLY A 142 3.11 -16.66 10.41
N LEU A 143 2.94 -15.33 10.33
CA LEU A 143 2.35 -14.72 9.15
C LEU A 143 3.34 -14.80 7.98
N LYS A 144 2.83 -15.04 6.77
CA LYS A 144 3.66 -15.22 5.57
C LYS A 144 3.18 -14.33 4.41
N PRO A 145 4.07 -13.81 3.55
CA PRO A 145 3.65 -13.14 2.32
C PRO A 145 2.77 -14.07 1.47
N VAL A 146 1.77 -13.52 0.78
CA VAL A 146 0.92 -14.30 -0.14
C VAL A 146 1.69 -14.78 -1.39
N ASN A 147 2.72 -14.04 -1.80
CA ASN A 147 3.56 -14.32 -2.96
C ASN A 147 4.99 -14.62 -2.49
N GLU A 148 5.37 -15.91 -2.36
CA GLU A 148 6.74 -16.35 -2.08
C GLU A 148 7.67 -16.24 -3.29
N ALA A 149 7.63 -15.11 -4.01
CA ALA A 149 8.60 -14.84 -5.06
C ALA A 149 9.65 -13.87 -4.54
N MET A 150 10.80 -14.43 -4.13
CA MET A 150 12.14 -13.85 -3.97
C MET A 150 12.82 -14.12 -2.60
N GLU A 151 12.93 -15.39 -2.23
CA GLU A 151 14.15 -15.91 -1.59
C GLU A 151 14.73 -16.98 -2.52
N GLN A 152 15.40 -16.54 -3.60
CA GLN A 152 16.33 -17.39 -4.34
C GLN A 152 17.74 -17.10 -3.82
N ASN A 153 18.23 -18.05 -3.03
CA ASN A 153 19.63 -18.39 -2.70
C ASN A 153 20.68 -17.27 -2.71
N PRO A 154 21.35 -16.97 -1.57
CA PRO A 154 22.69 -16.40 -1.66
C PRO A 154 23.59 -17.40 -2.39
N GLN A 155 24.20 -16.96 -3.50
CA GLN A 155 25.40 -17.60 -4.05
C GLN A 155 26.57 -17.39 -3.10
#